data_AF-A0A1V2H760-F1
#
_entry.id   AF-A0A1V2H760-F1
#
_cell.length_a   1.000
_cell.length_b   1.000
_cell.length_c   1.000
_cell.angle_alpha   90.00
_cell.angle_beta   90.00
_cell.angle_gamma   90.00
#
_symmetry.space_group_name_H-M   'P 1'
#
loop_
_entity.id
_entity.type
_entity.pdbx_description
1 polymer ?
#
loop_
_entity_poly.entity_id
_entity_poly.type
_entity_poly.pdbx_seq_one_letter_code
_entity_poly.pdbx_strand_id
1 'polypeptide(L)'
;MGELVDDYAGKVAGELVRAADWNGLIAAIETQLTGLESGLGARIDALTARATAAEAQLATLAASLVPLQGLATALRQRLRRIDLQTTRATFAVGERGEIVARIAQIDGAGLDLANAATRPWIDFVTLWGSLKPASGFVSRSGSGGRSVSVQVNAAGEARVLLRAEQAESFAEEQELEINAVMQTMVGGATVAQQILSAPTPASDSVRPAFGAISAAYERADTNVMQSFVDGHHLRNSVVNYALPSAVNRLTWRDYPTTVLAFLKPDADPASADGAQAVGAIEVIFRDWVHVWTIIDYLPPPPILVDRYRDRFRGRVGVDFGEAVKGIFEVVQEETLGRGLLGRQKMLQAAQQAVQTLAGDGRPVTFMEQLVDSVSGGLQAQQGLLFSQAVTPMMAQDVGLGAAIGKAAASGPIAAGAEGRAIRAELDTKLSTSEVRILDNVRAETAEFSNQLLREDGPVRRAENIAIEAQAAAKQANTALGGKADMAVLGQFLNLRPG
;
A
#
# COMPACT_ATOMS: atom_id res chain seq x y z
N MET A 1 -20.39 -29.04 -80.61
CA MET A 1 -21.46 -28.93 -81.62
C MET A 1 -21.00 -28.26 -82.91
N GLY A 2 -20.24 -27.14 -82.89
CA GLY A 2 -19.71 -26.52 -84.11
C GLY A 2 -18.86 -27.44 -84.99
N GLU A 3 -17.76 -28.00 -84.45
CA GLU A 3 -16.88 -28.94 -85.19
C GLU A 3 -17.60 -30.21 -85.69
N LEU A 4 -18.56 -30.75 -84.92
CA LEU A 4 -19.31 -31.96 -85.31
C LEU A 4 -20.23 -31.74 -86.52
N VAL A 5 -20.74 -30.53 -86.67
CA VAL A 5 -21.57 -30.13 -87.81
C VAL A 5 -20.69 -29.93 -89.04
N ASP A 6 -19.49 -29.37 -88.88
CA ASP A 6 -18.56 -29.14 -89.99
C ASP A 6 -17.98 -30.46 -90.54
N ASP A 7 -17.66 -31.43 -89.67
CA ASP A 7 -17.04 -32.70 -90.09
C ASP A 7 -18.04 -33.71 -90.70
N TYR A 8 -19.32 -33.69 -90.30
CA TYR A 8 -20.31 -34.71 -90.69
C TYR A 8 -21.57 -34.17 -91.36
N ALA A 9 -21.89 -32.87 -91.23
CA ALA A 9 -23.12 -32.25 -91.73
C ALA A 9 -22.89 -31.06 -92.69
N GLY A 10 -21.64 -30.69 -92.99
CA GLY A 10 -21.26 -29.63 -93.93
C GLY A 10 -21.50 -29.94 -95.41
N LYS A 11 -22.69 -30.45 -95.77
CA LYS A 11 -23.08 -30.74 -97.16
C LYS A 11 -24.08 -29.74 -97.71
N VAL A 12 -23.99 -29.46 -99.01
CA VAL A 12 -24.87 -28.51 -99.72
C VAL A 12 -26.24 -29.15 -99.95
N ALA A 13 -27.31 -28.35 -99.93
CA ALA A 13 -28.68 -28.83 -100.14
C ALA A 13 -28.81 -29.63 -101.45
N GLY A 14 -29.21 -30.90 -101.35
CA GLY A 14 -29.37 -31.83 -102.49
C GLY A 14 -28.42 -33.02 -102.49
N GLU A 15 -27.38 -33.03 -101.66
CA GLU A 15 -26.50 -34.20 -101.49
C GLU A 15 -27.03 -35.17 -100.43
N LEU A 16 -27.09 -36.47 -100.77
CA LEU A 16 -27.48 -37.52 -99.84
C LEU A 16 -26.35 -37.78 -98.82
N VAL A 17 -26.68 -37.69 -97.54
CA VAL A 17 -25.78 -38.07 -96.43
C VAL A 17 -25.49 -39.56 -96.54
N ARG A 18 -24.22 -39.94 -96.58
CA ARG A 18 -23.84 -41.37 -96.67
C ARG A 18 -24.09 -42.02 -95.31
N ALA A 19 -24.50 -43.28 -95.31
CA ALA A 19 -24.73 -44.02 -94.05
C ALA A 19 -23.52 -44.00 -93.09
N ALA A 20 -22.30 -43.96 -93.65
CA ALA A 20 -21.07 -43.81 -92.86
C ALA A 20 -20.98 -42.47 -92.12
N ASP A 21 -21.42 -41.37 -92.75
CA ASP A 21 -21.38 -40.02 -92.17
C ASP A 21 -22.42 -39.91 -91.03
N TRP A 22 -23.60 -40.50 -91.21
CA TRP A 22 -24.65 -40.58 -90.17
C TRP A 22 -24.22 -41.43 -88.97
N ASN A 23 -23.62 -42.60 -89.21
CA ASN A 23 -23.10 -43.46 -88.15
C ASN A 23 -21.93 -42.78 -87.40
N GLY A 24 -21.11 -41.98 -88.10
CA GLY A 24 -20.05 -41.17 -87.50
C GLY A 24 -20.59 -40.08 -86.56
N LEU A 25 -21.64 -39.37 -86.97
CA LEU A 25 -22.32 -38.38 -86.14
C LEU A 25 -22.92 -39.01 -84.88
N ILE A 26 -23.64 -40.14 -85.02
CA ILE A 26 -24.22 -40.86 -83.87
C ILE A 26 -23.13 -41.31 -82.91
N ALA A 27 -22.06 -41.93 -83.39
CA ALA A 27 -20.96 -42.39 -82.55
C ALA A 27 -20.27 -41.23 -81.80
N ALA A 28 -20.15 -40.07 -82.44
CA ALA A 28 -19.56 -38.89 -81.81
C ALA A 28 -20.49 -38.24 -80.78
N ILE A 29 -21.81 -38.24 -81.02
CA ILE A 29 -22.81 -37.84 -80.03
C ILE A 29 -22.80 -38.81 -78.84
N GLU A 30 -22.77 -40.12 -79.06
CA GLU A 30 -22.67 -41.14 -78.01
C GLU A 30 -21.37 -40.98 -77.19
N THR A 31 -20.26 -40.66 -77.85
CA THR A 31 -18.98 -40.38 -77.19
C THR A 31 -19.06 -39.13 -76.31
N GLN A 32 -19.67 -38.04 -76.80
CA GLN A 32 -19.89 -36.83 -76.00
C GLN A 32 -20.86 -37.07 -74.85
N LEU A 33 -21.93 -37.84 -75.06
CA LEU A 33 -22.90 -38.19 -74.03
C LEU A 33 -22.24 -39.01 -72.92
N THR A 34 -21.46 -40.03 -73.29
CA THR A 34 -20.69 -40.87 -72.35
C THR A 34 -19.64 -40.05 -71.60
N GLY A 35 -18.98 -39.09 -72.27
CA GLY A 35 -18.03 -38.16 -71.66
C GLY A 35 -18.71 -37.19 -70.68
N LEU A 36 -19.93 -36.74 -71.00
CA LEU A 36 -20.75 -35.93 -70.11
C LEU A 36 -21.23 -36.74 -68.91
N GLU A 37 -21.76 -37.95 -69.10
CA GLU A 37 -22.22 -38.82 -68.01
C GLU A 37 -21.09 -39.18 -67.05
N SER A 38 -19.92 -39.58 -67.57
CA SER A 38 -18.75 -39.87 -66.75
C SER A 38 -18.19 -38.62 -66.05
N GLY A 39 -18.12 -37.49 -66.74
CA GLY A 39 -17.68 -36.21 -66.17
C GLY A 39 -18.64 -35.64 -65.12
N LEU A 40 -19.95 -35.80 -65.32
CA LEU A 40 -20.98 -35.37 -64.37
C LEU A 40 -21.00 -36.30 -63.15
N GLY A 41 -20.89 -37.62 -63.37
CA GLY A 41 -20.76 -38.61 -62.30
C GLY A 41 -19.56 -38.33 -61.40
N ALA A 42 -18.38 -38.13 -61.98
CA ALA A 42 -17.17 -37.81 -61.22
C ALA A 42 -17.30 -36.50 -60.41
N ARG A 43 -17.98 -35.49 -60.97
CA ARG A 43 -18.25 -34.23 -60.27
C ARG A 43 -19.23 -34.42 -59.12
N ILE A 44 -20.30 -35.19 -59.31
CA ILE A 44 -21.29 -35.51 -58.27
C ILE A 44 -20.63 -36.30 -57.13
N ASP A 45 -19.80 -37.29 -57.46
CA ASP A 45 -19.07 -38.08 -56.47
C ASP A 45 -18.10 -37.22 -55.67
N ALA A 46 -17.35 -36.33 -56.34
CA ALA A 46 -16.45 -35.39 -55.67
C ALA A 46 -17.20 -34.41 -54.76
N LEU A 47 -18.38 -33.94 -55.18
CA LEU A 47 -19.24 -33.05 -54.37
C LEU A 47 -19.82 -33.79 -53.16
N THR A 48 -20.25 -35.04 -53.36
CA THR A 48 -20.77 -35.92 -52.30
C THR A 48 -19.69 -36.23 -51.28
N ALA A 49 -18.46 -36.54 -51.72
CA ALA A 49 -17.32 -36.75 -50.84
C ALA A 49 -16.97 -35.49 -50.04
N ARG A 50 -16.99 -34.31 -50.67
CA ARG A 50 -16.79 -33.02 -49.98
C ARG A 50 -17.90 -32.73 -48.97
N ALA A 51 -19.17 -32.98 -49.31
CA ALA A 51 -20.29 -32.80 -48.40
C ALA A 51 -20.17 -33.72 -47.18
N THR A 52 -19.87 -35.00 -47.41
CA THR A 52 -19.64 -35.99 -46.33
C THR A 52 -18.47 -35.59 -45.44
N ALA A 53 -17.37 -35.10 -46.03
CA ALA A 53 -16.22 -34.62 -45.26
C ALA A 53 -16.56 -33.36 -44.43
N ALA A 54 -17.34 -32.44 -44.99
CA ALA A 54 -17.80 -31.24 -44.28
C ALA A 54 -18.75 -31.58 -43.13
N GLU A 55 -19.67 -32.54 -43.32
CA GLU A 55 -20.55 -33.06 -42.27
C GLU A 55 -19.75 -33.71 -41.14
N ALA A 56 -18.73 -34.51 -41.48
CA ALA A 56 -17.82 -35.10 -40.49
C ALA A 56 -17.03 -34.04 -39.71
N GLN A 57 -16.56 -32.97 -40.38
CA GLN A 57 -15.89 -31.84 -39.75
C GLN A 57 -16.84 -31.07 -38.81
N LEU A 58 -18.09 -30.81 -39.24
CA LEU A 58 -19.13 -30.19 -38.42
C LEU A 58 -19.45 -31.02 -37.18
N ALA A 59 -19.60 -32.34 -37.33
CA ALA A 59 -19.81 -33.25 -36.19
C ALA A 59 -18.64 -33.21 -35.21
N THR A 60 -17.40 -33.15 -35.71
CA THR A 60 -16.18 -33.04 -34.89
C THR A 60 -16.10 -31.70 -34.15
N LEU A 61 -16.44 -30.59 -34.82
CA LEU A 61 -16.53 -29.26 -34.22
C LEU A 61 -17.60 -29.19 -33.14
N ALA A 62 -18.80 -29.73 -33.40
CA ALA A 62 -19.89 -29.81 -32.43
C ALA A 62 -19.49 -30.63 -31.19
N ALA A 63 -18.85 -31.79 -31.39
CA ALA A 63 -18.34 -32.62 -30.30
C ALA A 63 -17.26 -31.90 -29.48
N SER A 64 -16.47 -31.02 -30.10
CA SER A 64 -15.43 -30.22 -29.43
C SER A 64 -15.99 -29.02 -28.67
N LEU A 65 -17.13 -28.47 -29.08
CA LEU A 65 -17.80 -27.33 -28.45
C LEU A 65 -18.43 -27.67 -27.10
N VAL A 66 -19.00 -28.86 -26.94
CA VAL A 66 -19.69 -29.28 -25.70
C VAL A 66 -18.75 -29.25 -24.47
N PRO A 67 -17.54 -29.83 -24.51
CA PRO A 67 -16.58 -29.73 -23.40
C PRO A 67 -16.16 -28.30 -23.09
N LEU A 68 -16.01 -27.45 -24.12
CA LEU A 68 -15.64 -26.04 -23.94
C LEU A 68 -16.77 -25.25 -23.26
N GLN A 69 -18.03 -25.52 -23.62
CA GLN A 69 -19.19 -24.94 -22.95
C GLN A 69 -19.28 -25.41 -21.48
N GLY A 70 -19.00 -26.68 -21.22
CA GLY A 70 -18.92 -27.22 -19.86
C GLY A 70 -17.82 -26.55 -19.03
N LEU A 71 -16.61 -26.40 -19.60
CA LEU A 71 -15.50 -25.69 -18.98
C LEU A 71 -15.85 -24.21 -18.71
N ALA A 72 -16.42 -23.52 -19.69
CA ALA A 72 -16.83 -22.12 -19.54
C ALA A 72 -17.88 -21.96 -18.43
N THR A 73 -18.82 -22.90 -18.30
CA THR A 73 -19.81 -22.90 -17.23
C THR A 73 -19.17 -23.14 -15.87
N ALA A 74 -18.26 -24.10 -15.76
CA ALA A 74 -17.52 -24.38 -14.52
C ALA A 74 -16.65 -23.19 -14.08
N LEU A 75 -15.96 -22.53 -15.02
CA LEU A 75 -15.18 -21.32 -14.75
C LEU A 75 -16.08 -20.17 -14.32
N ARG A 76 -17.23 -19.96 -14.97
CA ARG A 76 -18.24 -18.97 -14.55
C ARG A 76 -18.86 -19.29 -13.19
N GLN A 77 -18.82 -20.52 -12.71
CA GLN A 77 -19.33 -20.86 -11.38
C GLN A 77 -18.27 -20.67 -10.29
N ARG A 78 -17.00 -20.96 -10.60
CA ARG A 78 -15.89 -20.90 -9.63
C ARG A 78 -15.19 -19.56 -9.55
N LEU A 79 -15.04 -18.85 -10.66
CA LEU A 79 -14.25 -17.63 -10.74
C LEU A 79 -15.16 -16.41 -10.80
N ARG A 80 -14.66 -15.34 -10.18
CA ARG A 80 -15.32 -14.04 -10.10
C ARG A 80 -14.32 -12.96 -10.49
N ARG A 81 -14.85 -11.75 -10.68
CA ARG A 81 -14.04 -10.56 -10.85
C ARG A 81 -14.19 -9.68 -9.61
N ILE A 82 -13.09 -9.09 -9.18
CA ILE A 82 -13.05 -8.07 -8.15
C ILE A 82 -12.32 -6.85 -8.70
N ASP A 83 -12.96 -5.69 -8.63
CA ASP A 83 -12.37 -4.40 -9.01
C ASP A 83 -12.21 -3.55 -7.75
N LEU A 84 -10.98 -3.13 -7.46
CA LEU A 84 -10.66 -2.26 -6.34
C LEU A 84 -10.57 -0.80 -6.79
N GLN A 85 -11.18 0.09 -6.03
CA GLN A 85 -11.19 1.53 -6.29
C GLN A 85 -10.90 2.31 -5.00
N THR A 86 -10.30 3.48 -5.16
CA THR A 86 -10.05 4.45 -4.09
C THR A 86 -10.41 5.83 -4.58
N THR A 87 -10.72 6.75 -3.67
CA THR A 87 -11.03 8.14 -4.03
C THR A 87 -9.82 8.88 -4.60
N ARG A 88 -8.61 8.55 -4.12
CA ARG A 88 -7.33 9.12 -4.57
C ARG A 88 -6.22 8.06 -4.48
N ALA A 89 -5.19 8.22 -5.31
CA ALA A 89 -3.98 7.37 -5.26
C ALA A 89 -3.03 7.75 -4.12
N THR A 90 -3.12 9.00 -3.62
CA THR A 90 -2.22 9.52 -2.59
C THR A 90 -3.02 10.23 -1.50
N PHE A 91 -2.63 10.00 -0.25
CA PHE A 91 -3.20 10.60 0.95
C PHE A 91 -2.08 11.17 1.82
N ALA A 92 -2.35 12.22 2.56
CA ALA A 92 -1.45 12.68 3.61
C ALA A 92 -1.62 11.79 4.85
N VAL A 93 -0.54 11.54 5.59
CA VAL A 93 -0.62 10.86 6.91
C VAL A 93 -1.66 11.57 7.79
N GLY A 94 -2.55 10.83 8.45
CA GLY A 94 -3.68 11.39 9.22
C GLY A 94 -4.99 11.52 8.43
N GLU A 95 -4.97 11.41 7.09
CA GLU A 95 -6.20 11.21 6.30
C GLU A 95 -6.66 9.74 6.33
N ARG A 96 -7.94 9.53 6.01
CA ARG A 96 -8.55 8.21 5.80
C ARG A 96 -8.80 8.00 4.30
N GLY A 97 -8.22 6.94 3.74
CA GLY A 97 -8.57 6.46 2.40
C GLY A 97 -9.73 5.47 2.47
N GLU A 98 -10.69 5.57 1.55
CA GLU A 98 -11.75 4.56 1.42
C GLU A 98 -11.42 3.67 0.22
N ILE A 99 -11.29 2.37 0.47
CA ILE A 99 -11.13 1.36 -0.56
C ILE A 99 -12.46 0.65 -0.76
N VAL A 100 -12.95 0.66 -1.99
CA VAL A 100 -14.19 0.01 -2.41
C VAL A 100 -13.82 -1.18 -3.29
N ALA A 101 -14.23 -2.37 -2.86
CA ALA A 101 -14.19 -3.57 -3.68
C ALA A 101 -15.55 -3.80 -4.32
N ARG A 102 -15.60 -3.87 -5.65
CA ARG A 102 -16.78 -4.23 -6.43
C ARG A 102 -16.63 -5.64 -6.96
N ILE A 103 -17.64 -6.48 -6.78
CA ILE A 103 -17.62 -7.86 -7.28
C ILE A 103 -18.60 -8.05 -8.42
N ALA A 104 -18.18 -8.85 -9.40
CA ALA A 104 -18.96 -9.19 -10.57
C ALA A 104 -18.68 -10.64 -10.99
N GLN A 105 -19.51 -11.15 -11.90
CA GLN A 105 -19.20 -12.33 -12.68
C GLN A 105 -17.92 -12.11 -13.49
N ILE A 106 -17.27 -13.20 -13.92
CA ILE A 106 -16.03 -13.12 -14.71
C ILE A 106 -16.20 -12.36 -16.05
N ASP A 107 -17.42 -12.33 -16.60
CA ASP A 107 -17.79 -11.57 -17.79
C ASP A 107 -18.22 -10.12 -17.51
N GLY A 108 -18.19 -9.69 -16.23
CA GLY A 108 -18.56 -8.36 -15.80
C GLY A 108 -20.04 -8.17 -15.48
N ALA A 109 -20.88 -9.21 -15.62
CA ALA A 109 -22.29 -9.13 -15.22
C ALA A 109 -22.43 -9.00 -13.69
N GLY A 110 -23.48 -8.32 -13.25
CA GLY A 110 -23.81 -8.18 -11.83
C GLY A 110 -24.17 -9.52 -11.17
N LEU A 111 -23.99 -9.59 -9.86
CA LEU A 111 -24.40 -10.74 -9.04
C LEU A 111 -25.78 -10.52 -8.43
N ASP A 112 -26.58 -11.57 -8.34
CA ASP A 112 -27.79 -11.53 -7.50
C ASP A 112 -27.40 -11.67 -6.03
N LEU A 113 -27.51 -10.57 -5.30
CA LEU A 113 -27.13 -10.44 -3.89
C LEU A 113 -28.33 -9.97 -3.04
N ALA A 114 -29.57 -10.24 -3.49
CA ALA A 114 -30.76 -9.85 -2.76
C ALA A 114 -30.80 -10.46 -1.35
N ASN A 115 -30.44 -11.74 -1.23
CA ASN A 115 -30.40 -12.46 0.04
C ASN A 115 -29.11 -12.18 0.83
N ALA A 116 -29.23 -11.51 1.98
CA ALA A 116 -28.12 -11.18 2.86
C ALA A 116 -27.37 -12.41 3.42
N ALA A 117 -28.07 -13.52 3.66
CA ALA A 117 -27.49 -14.73 4.23
C ALA A 117 -26.56 -15.48 3.28
N THR A 118 -26.62 -15.18 1.98
CA THR A 118 -25.79 -15.82 0.95
C THR A 118 -24.75 -14.86 0.36
N ARG A 119 -24.62 -13.65 0.90
CA ARG A 119 -23.65 -12.68 0.38
C ARG A 119 -22.24 -13.10 0.78
N PRO A 120 -21.30 -13.11 -0.18
CA PRO A 120 -19.94 -13.50 0.09
C PRO A 120 -19.22 -12.43 0.94
N TRP A 121 -18.09 -12.83 1.48
CA TRP A 121 -17.19 -11.96 2.23
C TRP A 121 -15.94 -11.64 1.42
N ILE A 122 -15.35 -10.48 1.70
CA ILE A 122 -14.05 -10.08 1.16
C ILE A 122 -13.08 -9.89 2.31
N ASP A 123 -11.99 -10.64 2.29
CA ASP A 123 -10.89 -10.50 3.23
C ASP A 123 -9.92 -9.45 2.68
N PHE A 124 -9.83 -8.30 3.34
CA PHE A 124 -8.86 -7.26 3.03
C PHE A 124 -7.62 -7.46 3.88
N VAL A 125 -6.44 -7.32 3.27
CA VAL A 125 -5.14 -7.42 3.92
C VAL A 125 -4.25 -6.30 3.42
N THR A 126 -3.55 -5.62 4.33
CA THR A 126 -2.56 -4.60 3.98
C THR A 126 -1.17 -4.97 4.51
N LEU A 127 -0.14 -4.68 3.72
CA LEU A 127 1.25 -4.89 4.13
C LEU A 127 1.73 -3.80 5.09
N TRP A 128 1.27 -2.57 4.87
CA TRP A 128 1.57 -1.40 5.69
C TRP A 128 0.28 -0.64 6.00
N GLY A 129 0.21 0.07 7.10
CA GLY A 129 -1.02 0.77 7.49
C GLY A 129 -2.03 -0.08 8.25
N SER A 130 -3.21 0.49 8.49
CA SER A 130 -4.30 -0.16 9.21
C SER A 130 -5.62 -0.05 8.47
N LEU A 131 -6.39 -1.13 8.51
CA LEU A 131 -7.72 -1.27 7.93
C LEU A 131 -8.77 -1.26 9.03
N LYS A 132 -9.82 -0.47 8.84
CA LYS A 132 -11.07 -0.55 9.60
C LYS A 132 -12.24 -0.75 8.63
N PRO A 133 -13.33 -1.41 9.04
CA PRO A 133 -14.53 -1.50 8.21
C PRO A 133 -15.14 -0.11 8.00
N ALA A 134 -15.71 0.16 6.82
CA ALA A 134 -16.50 1.36 6.61
C ALA A 134 -17.86 1.27 7.33
N SER A 135 -18.43 2.42 7.71
CA SER A 135 -19.73 2.47 8.38
C SER A 135 -20.84 1.82 7.54
N GLY A 136 -21.71 1.05 8.19
CA GLY A 136 -22.85 0.41 7.53
C GLY A 136 -22.55 -0.95 6.87
N PHE A 137 -21.32 -1.46 7.00
CA PHE A 137 -20.96 -2.80 6.55
C PHE A 137 -20.83 -3.78 7.72
N VAL A 138 -21.27 -5.02 7.50
CA VAL A 138 -21.03 -6.11 8.44
C VAL A 138 -19.58 -6.57 8.29
N SER A 139 -18.84 -6.66 9.38
CA SER A 139 -17.41 -6.92 9.34
C SER A 139 -16.89 -7.75 10.51
N ARG A 140 -15.74 -8.37 10.31
CA ARG A 140 -14.97 -9.06 11.34
C ARG A 140 -13.54 -8.54 11.34
N SER A 141 -13.08 -8.05 12.49
CA SER A 141 -11.70 -7.61 12.65
C SER A 141 -10.75 -8.80 12.52
N GLY A 142 -9.66 -8.60 11.77
CA GLY A 142 -8.56 -9.54 11.67
C GLY A 142 -7.47 -9.28 12.70
N SER A 143 -6.23 -9.63 12.36
CA SER A 143 -5.08 -9.51 13.27
C SER A 143 -4.40 -8.15 13.15
N GLY A 144 -4.11 -7.51 14.29
CA GLY A 144 -3.26 -6.33 14.39
C GLY A 144 -3.74 -5.11 13.57
N GLY A 145 -5.02 -5.04 13.21
CA GLY A 145 -5.56 -3.98 12.37
C GLY A 145 -5.05 -3.97 10.93
N ARG A 146 -4.32 -5.01 10.48
CA ARG A 146 -3.82 -5.15 9.10
C ARG A 146 -4.72 -5.99 8.20
N SER A 147 -5.73 -6.63 8.77
CA SER A 147 -6.75 -7.34 8.02
C SER A 147 -8.14 -7.12 8.60
N VAL A 148 -9.12 -7.14 7.72
CA VAL A 148 -10.54 -7.06 8.06
C VAL A 148 -11.34 -7.83 7.01
N SER A 149 -12.28 -8.65 7.46
CA SER A 149 -13.24 -9.30 6.58
C SER A 149 -14.51 -8.47 6.54
N VAL A 150 -15.01 -8.16 5.35
CA VAL A 150 -16.22 -7.35 5.17
C VAL A 150 -17.21 -8.09 4.29
N GLN A 151 -18.46 -8.17 4.73
CA GLN A 151 -19.52 -8.78 3.93
C GLN A 151 -19.94 -7.83 2.82
N VAL A 152 -20.12 -8.38 1.63
CA VAL A 152 -20.59 -7.63 0.47
C VAL A 152 -22.05 -7.19 0.67
N ASN A 153 -22.39 -5.98 0.24
CA ASN A 153 -23.75 -5.46 0.31
C ASN A 153 -24.61 -5.90 -0.89
N ALA A 154 -25.87 -5.44 -0.96
CA ALA A 154 -26.78 -5.78 -2.06
C ALA A 154 -26.31 -5.25 -3.43
N ALA A 155 -25.45 -4.24 -3.47
CA ALA A 155 -24.91 -3.64 -4.69
C ALA A 155 -23.63 -4.33 -5.18
N GLY A 156 -23.16 -5.39 -4.51
CA GLY A 156 -21.91 -6.04 -4.87
C GLY A 156 -20.67 -5.27 -4.40
N GLU A 157 -20.80 -4.43 -3.38
CA GLU A 157 -19.69 -3.65 -2.83
C GLU A 157 -19.29 -4.14 -1.43
N ALA A 158 -18.00 -4.11 -1.12
CA ALA A 158 -17.49 -4.12 0.25
C ALA A 158 -16.52 -2.95 0.42
N ARG A 159 -16.52 -2.32 1.60
CA ARG A 159 -15.78 -1.07 1.81
C ARG A 159 -14.97 -1.08 3.10
N VAL A 160 -13.73 -0.62 3.01
CA VAL A 160 -12.80 -0.50 4.13
C VAL A 160 -12.13 0.87 4.13
N LEU A 161 -11.81 1.35 5.32
CA LEU A 161 -11.02 2.54 5.55
C LEU A 161 -9.55 2.14 5.75
N LEU A 162 -8.69 2.61 4.85
CA LEU A 162 -7.24 2.48 4.91
C LEU A 162 -6.60 3.71 5.55
N ARG A 163 -5.61 3.48 6.40
CA ARG A 163 -4.93 4.52 7.17
C ARG A 163 -3.43 4.26 7.22
N ALA A 164 -2.67 5.34 7.37
CA ALA A 164 -1.25 5.24 7.68
C ALA A 164 -1.02 4.44 8.97
N GLU A 165 0.10 3.73 9.04
CA GLU A 165 0.41 2.91 10.21
C GLU A 165 0.76 3.80 11.41
N GLN A 166 0.07 3.60 12.53
CA GLN A 166 0.27 4.40 13.73
C GLN A 166 0.76 3.53 14.88
N ALA A 167 1.60 4.09 15.76
CA ALA A 167 2.14 3.39 16.93
C ALA A 167 1.04 3.10 17.97
N GLU A 168 0.05 3.98 18.04
CA GLU A 168 -1.05 3.94 18.98
C GLU A 168 -2.36 3.69 18.23
N SER A 169 -3.22 2.87 18.82
CA SER A 169 -4.57 2.65 18.32
C SER A 169 -5.48 3.78 18.82
N PHE A 170 -5.96 4.63 17.91
CA PHE A 170 -6.89 5.69 18.24
C PHE A 170 -8.35 5.21 18.17
N ALA A 171 -9.18 5.80 19.02
CA ALA A 171 -10.63 5.69 18.92
C ALA A 171 -11.15 6.39 17.65
N GLU A 172 -12.36 6.06 17.21
CA GLU A 172 -12.90 6.62 15.97
C GLU A 172 -13.08 8.14 16.04
N GLU A 173 -13.50 8.65 17.19
CA GLU A 173 -13.68 10.07 17.47
C GLU A 173 -12.35 10.83 17.38
N GLN A 174 -11.29 10.24 17.93
CA GLN A 174 -9.95 10.82 17.90
C GLN A 174 -9.41 10.90 16.46
N GLU A 175 -9.64 9.88 15.63
CA GLU A 175 -9.17 9.97 14.24
C GLU A 175 -10.09 10.80 13.35
N LEU A 176 -11.36 11.02 13.74
CA LEU A 176 -12.20 12.04 13.12
C LEU A 176 -11.63 13.44 13.39
N GLU A 177 -11.16 13.70 14.61
CA GLU A 177 -10.51 14.95 14.97
C GLU A 177 -9.20 15.17 14.18
N ILE A 178 -8.34 14.15 14.07
CA ILE A 178 -7.12 14.22 13.26
C ILE A 178 -7.46 14.49 11.79
N ASN A 179 -8.42 13.75 11.23
CA ASN A 179 -8.87 13.94 9.86
C ASN A 179 -9.51 15.33 9.65
N ALA A 180 -10.20 15.89 10.65
CA ALA A 180 -10.76 17.24 10.58
C ALA A 180 -9.66 18.31 10.48
N VAL A 181 -8.52 18.14 11.16
CA VAL A 181 -7.37 19.02 10.98
C VAL A 181 -6.83 18.92 9.55
N MET A 182 -6.71 17.71 9.01
CA MET A 182 -6.27 17.51 7.63
C MET A 182 -7.23 18.11 6.59
N GLN A 183 -8.53 18.20 6.92
CA GLN A 183 -9.57 18.81 6.10
C GLN A 183 -9.75 20.32 6.34
N THR A 184 -9.06 20.90 7.32
CA THR A 184 -9.14 22.34 7.61
C THR A 184 -8.67 23.16 6.41
N MET A 185 -9.45 24.18 6.03
CA MET A 185 -9.16 25.05 4.90
C MET A 185 -8.16 26.14 5.30
N VAL A 186 -7.03 26.20 4.60
CA VAL A 186 -6.00 27.23 4.75
C VAL A 186 -5.60 27.71 3.36
N GLY A 187 -5.54 29.02 3.15
CA GLY A 187 -5.12 29.58 1.85
C GLY A 187 -5.90 29.04 0.63
N GLY A 188 -7.19 28.70 0.79
CA GLY A 188 -8.06 28.22 -0.29
C GLY A 188 -8.00 26.71 -0.59
N ALA A 189 -7.18 25.92 0.12
CA ALA A 189 -7.12 24.47 -0.01
C ALA A 189 -7.12 23.80 1.38
N THR A 190 -7.42 22.50 1.46
CA THR A 190 -7.29 21.78 2.74
C THR A 190 -5.81 21.61 3.10
N VAL A 191 -5.51 21.46 4.39
CA VAL A 191 -4.15 21.13 4.89
C VAL A 191 -3.56 19.94 4.12
N ALA A 192 -4.33 18.86 3.96
CA ALA A 192 -3.92 17.70 3.19
C ALA A 192 -3.62 18.04 1.72
N GLN A 193 -4.49 18.81 1.06
CA GLN A 193 -4.30 19.16 -0.34
C GLN A 193 -3.04 20.01 -0.55
N GLN A 194 -2.72 20.93 0.37
CA GLN A 194 -1.48 21.70 0.31
C GLN A 194 -0.24 20.79 0.42
N ILE A 195 -0.24 19.83 1.35
CA ILE A 195 0.85 18.85 1.51
C ILE A 195 1.01 17.99 0.24
N LEU A 196 -0.10 17.53 -0.32
CA LEU A 196 -0.08 16.65 -1.50
C LEU A 196 0.33 17.38 -2.79
N SER A 197 -0.04 18.66 -2.93
CA SER A 197 0.28 19.47 -4.11
C SER A 197 1.64 20.16 -4.04
N ALA A 198 2.22 20.31 -2.85
CA ALA A 198 3.53 20.91 -2.70
C ALA A 198 4.63 20.04 -3.35
N PRO A 199 5.48 20.62 -4.22
CA PRO A 199 6.53 19.86 -4.91
C PRO A 199 7.61 19.34 -3.95
N THR A 200 7.89 20.11 -2.89
CA THR A 200 8.86 19.74 -1.85
C THR A 200 8.37 20.19 -0.47
N PRO A 201 8.86 19.55 0.61
CA PRO A 201 8.54 19.97 1.98
C PRO A 201 8.95 21.40 2.35
N ALA A 202 9.94 21.96 1.66
CA ALA A 202 10.44 23.31 1.92
C ALA A 202 9.71 24.40 1.10
N SER A 203 8.73 24.03 0.27
CA SER A 203 7.98 25.00 -0.55
C SER A 203 7.17 25.97 0.33
N ASP A 204 7.13 27.25 -0.04
CA ASP A 204 6.28 28.23 0.65
C ASP A 204 4.79 27.87 0.58
N SER A 205 4.39 27.06 -0.41
CA SER A 205 3.01 26.59 -0.57
C SER A 205 2.50 25.70 0.57
N VAL A 206 3.39 25.01 1.30
CA VAL A 206 3.00 24.11 2.41
C VAL A 206 3.08 24.77 3.79
N ARG A 207 3.74 25.92 3.90
CA ARG A 207 3.89 26.66 5.16
C ARG A 207 2.57 26.97 5.86
N PRO A 208 1.49 27.40 5.17
CA PRO A 208 0.21 27.63 5.83
C PRO A 208 -0.39 26.36 6.45
N ALA A 209 -0.27 25.21 5.78
CA ALA A 209 -0.69 23.91 6.30
C ALA A 209 0.11 23.52 7.55
N PHE A 210 1.44 23.69 7.54
CA PHE A 210 2.28 23.46 8.71
C PHE A 210 1.93 24.39 9.88
N GLY A 211 1.61 25.65 9.62
CA GLY A 211 1.11 26.57 10.64
C GLY A 211 -0.19 26.09 11.30
N ALA A 212 -1.14 25.58 10.50
CA ALA A 212 -2.39 25.02 11.02
C ALA A 212 -2.18 23.74 11.84
N ILE A 213 -1.27 22.87 11.41
CA ILE A 213 -0.88 21.66 12.15
C ILE A 213 -0.21 22.04 13.47
N SER A 214 0.71 23.00 13.47
CA SER A 214 1.37 23.52 14.68
C SER A 214 0.35 24.07 15.67
N ALA A 215 -0.63 24.85 15.18
CA ALA A 215 -1.72 25.35 16.01
C ALA A 215 -2.58 24.21 16.59
N ALA A 216 -2.88 23.17 15.81
CA ALA A 216 -3.63 22.01 16.26
C ALA A 216 -2.88 21.15 17.30
N TYR A 217 -1.56 20.99 17.13
CA TYR A 217 -0.70 20.29 18.07
C TYR A 217 -0.56 21.02 19.42
N GLU A 218 -0.53 22.36 19.40
CA GLU A 218 -0.38 23.21 20.58
C GLU A 218 -1.72 23.56 21.29
N ARG A 219 -2.84 22.94 20.87
CA ARG A 219 -4.15 23.14 21.50
C ARG A 219 -4.14 22.74 22.98
N ALA A 220 -4.79 23.54 23.81
CA ALA A 220 -4.91 23.29 25.25
C ALA A 220 -6.15 22.46 25.63
N ASP A 221 -7.16 22.42 24.75
CA ASP A 221 -8.46 21.79 24.98
C ASP A 221 -8.50 20.30 24.60
N THR A 222 -7.50 19.83 23.85
CA THR A 222 -7.37 18.44 23.37
C THR A 222 -5.90 18.08 23.20
N ASN A 223 -5.54 16.83 23.49
CA ASN A 223 -4.22 16.28 23.26
C ASN A 223 -4.17 15.27 22.10
N VAL A 224 -5.25 15.11 21.34
CA VAL A 224 -5.35 14.06 20.31
C VAL A 224 -4.30 14.24 19.21
N MET A 225 -4.18 15.44 18.64
CA MET A 225 -3.16 15.73 17.64
C MET A 225 -1.74 15.61 18.22
N GLN A 226 -1.57 15.98 19.48
CA GLN A 226 -0.30 15.84 20.20
C GLN A 226 0.11 14.37 20.32
N SER A 227 -0.76 13.50 20.83
CA SER A 227 -0.52 12.06 20.94
C SER A 227 -0.28 11.43 19.57
N PHE A 228 -1.03 11.82 18.54
CA PHE A 228 -0.88 11.32 17.18
C PHE A 228 0.52 11.61 16.61
N VAL A 229 0.94 12.88 16.67
CA VAL A 229 2.23 13.31 16.13
C VAL A 229 3.39 12.76 16.97
N ASP A 230 3.29 12.81 18.30
CA ASP A 230 4.33 12.28 19.19
C ASP A 230 4.48 10.76 19.00
N GLY A 231 3.38 10.02 18.92
CA GLY A 231 3.38 8.58 18.67
C GLY A 231 4.00 8.22 17.32
N HIS A 232 3.68 8.99 16.26
CA HIS A 232 4.32 8.82 14.96
C HIS A 232 5.81 9.15 15.00
N HIS A 233 6.20 10.19 15.74
CA HIS A 233 7.59 10.61 15.91
C HIS A 233 8.43 9.53 16.62
N LEU A 234 7.90 8.94 17.70
CA LEU A 234 8.56 7.89 18.48
C LEU A 234 8.79 6.61 17.68
N ARG A 235 7.78 6.18 16.91
CA ARG A 235 7.86 4.97 16.10
C ARG A 235 8.90 5.06 14.98
N ASN A 236 9.08 6.25 14.42
CA ASN A 236 10.03 6.51 13.34
C ASN A 236 11.31 7.22 13.83
N SER A 237 11.67 7.04 15.11
CA SER A 237 12.74 7.77 15.81
C SER A 237 14.07 7.80 15.04
N VAL A 238 14.52 6.67 14.47
CA VAL A 238 15.79 6.58 13.71
C VAL A 238 15.88 7.59 12.58
N VAL A 239 14.76 7.94 11.94
CA VAL A 239 14.73 8.92 10.85
C VAL A 239 14.50 10.33 11.36
N ASN A 240 13.74 10.50 12.45
CA ASN A 240 13.37 11.80 12.98
C ASN A 240 14.47 12.52 13.77
N TYR A 241 15.50 11.81 14.24
CA TYR A 241 16.63 12.39 14.97
C TYR A 241 17.86 12.68 14.10
N ALA A 242 17.82 12.37 12.81
CA ALA A 242 18.87 12.77 11.87
C ALA A 242 18.83 14.30 11.68
N LEU A 243 20.01 14.95 11.71
CA LEU A 243 20.14 16.38 11.41
C LEU A 243 19.44 16.71 10.07
N PRO A 244 18.80 17.90 9.93
CA PRO A 244 18.16 18.30 8.69
C PRO A 244 19.16 18.25 7.53
N SER A 245 19.11 17.18 6.74
CA SER A 245 19.93 17.07 5.54
C SER A 245 19.29 17.88 4.42
N ALA A 246 20.08 18.31 3.43
CA ALA A 246 19.53 18.95 2.23
C ALA A 246 18.50 18.03 1.55
N VAL A 247 18.66 16.70 1.65
CA VAL A 247 17.74 15.70 1.10
C VAL A 247 16.35 15.81 1.74
N ASN A 248 16.27 15.94 3.07
CA ASN A 248 14.98 16.00 3.79
C ASN A 248 14.15 17.26 3.45
N ARG A 249 14.78 18.30 2.90
CA ARG A 249 14.10 19.52 2.42
C ARG A 249 13.63 19.42 0.97
N LEU A 250 14.23 18.52 0.19
CA LEU A 250 14.05 18.42 -1.26
C LEU A 250 13.08 17.31 -1.66
N THR A 251 12.89 16.29 -0.82
CA THR A 251 12.05 15.13 -1.15
C THR A 251 11.06 14.81 -0.06
N TRP A 252 9.79 14.58 -0.44
CA TRP A 252 8.80 13.97 0.44
C TRP A 252 9.16 12.52 0.75
N ARG A 253 8.78 12.09 1.95
CA ARG A 253 8.83 10.67 2.32
C ARG A 253 7.46 10.07 2.08
N ASP A 254 7.38 9.18 1.12
CA ASP A 254 6.13 8.54 0.70
C ASP A 254 6.18 7.05 1.08
N TYR A 255 5.10 6.54 1.67
CA TYR A 255 4.93 5.16 2.10
C TYR A 255 3.93 4.45 1.18
N PRO A 256 4.41 3.63 0.23
CA PRO A 256 3.54 2.84 -0.63
C PRO A 256 2.86 1.74 0.20
N THR A 257 1.57 1.59 -0.01
CA THR A 257 0.71 0.66 0.73
C THR A 257 -0.08 -0.18 -0.25
N THR A 258 0.20 -1.48 -0.28
CA THR A 258 -0.57 -2.42 -1.09
C THR A 258 -1.69 -3.03 -0.24
N VAL A 259 -2.93 -2.85 -0.69
CA VAL A 259 -4.10 -3.53 -0.15
C VAL A 259 -4.48 -4.66 -1.09
N LEU A 260 -4.55 -5.87 -0.55
CA LEU A 260 -5.03 -7.07 -1.21
C LEU A 260 -6.46 -7.35 -0.75
N ALA A 261 -7.30 -7.80 -1.67
CA ALA A 261 -8.67 -8.21 -1.38
C ALA A 261 -8.93 -9.60 -1.94
N PHE A 262 -9.41 -10.51 -1.09
CA PHE A 262 -9.68 -11.90 -1.43
C PHE A 262 -11.18 -12.17 -1.29
N LEU A 263 -11.84 -12.49 -2.39
CA LEU A 263 -13.26 -12.83 -2.38
C LEU A 263 -13.45 -14.29 -1.95
N LYS A 264 -14.17 -14.52 -0.85
CA LYS A 264 -14.51 -15.85 -0.36
C LYS A 264 -15.62 -16.51 -1.20
N PRO A 265 -15.63 -17.84 -1.30
CA PRO A 265 -16.61 -18.56 -2.11
C PRO A 265 -18.00 -18.69 -1.49
N ASP A 266 -18.11 -18.47 -0.18
CA ASP A 266 -19.33 -18.67 0.60
C ASP A 266 -19.65 -17.44 1.47
N ALA A 267 -20.74 -17.54 2.22
CA ALA A 267 -21.19 -16.54 3.17
C ALA A 267 -20.56 -16.69 4.57
N ASP A 268 -19.58 -17.60 4.73
CA ASP A 268 -18.90 -17.83 6.01
C ASP A 268 -17.55 -17.09 6.06
N PRO A 269 -17.41 -16.04 6.90
CA PRO A 269 -16.14 -15.32 7.03
C PRO A 269 -15.00 -16.20 7.56
N ALA A 270 -15.30 -17.31 8.24
CA ALA A 270 -14.31 -18.23 8.80
C ALA A 270 -13.88 -19.34 7.82
N SER A 271 -14.54 -19.46 6.66
CA SER A 271 -14.22 -20.49 5.68
C SER A 271 -12.76 -20.42 5.23
N ALA A 272 -12.11 -21.59 5.18
CA ALA A 272 -10.72 -21.76 4.74
C ALA A 272 -10.61 -21.98 3.22
N ASP A 273 -11.74 -21.96 2.51
CA ASP A 273 -11.78 -22.23 1.08
C ASP A 273 -11.03 -21.15 0.26
N GLY A 274 -10.49 -21.57 -0.89
CA GLY A 274 -9.71 -20.70 -1.77
C GLY A 274 -10.52 -19.52 -2.33
N ALA A 275 -9.83 -18.40 -2.56
CA ALA A 275 -10.46 -17.17 -3.07
C ALA A 275 -10.98 -17.35 -4.51
N GLN A 276 -12.22 -16.90 -4.77
CA GLN A 276 -12.82 -16.89 -6.11
C GLN A 276 -12.29 -15.77 -7.01
N ALA A 277 -11.75 -14.72 -6.39
CA ALA A 277 -11.11 -13.59 -7.05
C ALA A 277 -10.11 -12.95 -6.08
N VAL A 278 -9.04 -12.36 -6.64
CA VAL A 278 -8.06 -11.58 -5.90
C VAL A 278 -7.84 -10.26 -6.62
N GLY A 279 -7.85 -9.17 -5.85
CA GLY A 279 -7.54 -7.82 -6.33
C GLY A 279 -6.42 -7.22 -5.51
N ALA A 280 -5.65 -6.31 -6.12
CA ALA A 280 -4.64 -5.52 -5.44
C ALA A 280 -4.78 -4.05 -5.87
N ILE A 281 -4.61 -3.14 -4.92
CA ILE A 281 -4.52 -1.71 -5.17
C ILE A 281 -3.38 -1.13 -4.36
N GLU A 282 -2.61 -0.24 -4.98
CA GLU A 282 -1.56 0.51 -4.31
C GLU A 282 -2.04 1.93 -4.02
N VAL A 283 -1.79 2.37 -2.79
CA VAL A 283 -2.09 3.72 -2.31
C VAL A 283 -0.86 4.25 -1.59
N ILE A 284 -0.56 5.54 -1.77
CA ILE A 284 0.63 6.16 -1.19
C ILE A 284 0.21 7.06 -0.02
N PHE A 285 0.88 6.93 1.12
CA PHE A 285 0.78 7.88 2.22
C PHE A 285 1.99 8.80 2.27
N ARG A 286 1.78 10.10 2.08
CA ARG A 286 2.81 11.14 2.20
C ARG A 286 3.00 11.52 3.65
N ASP A 287 4.20 11.27 4.17
CA ASP A 287 4.60 11.60 5.54
C ASP A 287 5.08 13.04 5.64
N TRP A 288 4.19 13.87 6.19
CA TRP A 288 4.49 15.24 6.53
C TRP A 288 5.03 15.39 7.96
N VAL A 289 4.80 14.42 8.85
CA VAL A 289 5.11 14.53 10.28
C VAL A 289 6.62 14.67 10.46
N HIS A 290 7.40 13.84 9.77
CA HIS A 290 8.86 13.91 9.80
C HIS A 290 9.36 15.31 9.43
N VAL A 291 8.98 15.79 8.25
CA VAL A 291 9.49 17.06 7.70
C VAL A 291 8.97 18.29 8.43
N TRP A 292 7.71 18.28 8.85
CA TRP A 292 7.13 19.32 9.71
C TRP A 292 7.91 19.45 11.02
N THR A 293 8.23 18.33 11.66
CA THR A 293 8.97 18.30 12.93
C THR A 293 10.32 19.01 12.79
N ILE A 294 11.10 18.67 11.76
CA ILE A 294 12.49 19.14 11.62
C ILE A 294 12.64 20.48 10.88
N ILE A 295 11.72 20.85 10.00
CA ILE A 295 11.81 22.08 9.19
C ILE A 295 11.02 23.23 9.82
N ASP A 296 9.87 22.97 10.41
CA ASP A 296 8.91 24.01 10.81
C ASP A 296 8.72 24.10 12.32
N TYR A 297 8.54 22.97 13.01
CA TYR A 297 8.09 22.98 14.40
C TYR A 297 9.19 23.07 15.45
N LEU A 298 10.22 22.20 15.37
CA LEU A 298 11.30 22.17 16.37
C LEU A 298 12.19 23.41 16.34
N PRO A 299 12.61 23.95 15.17
CA PRO A 299 13.38 25.19 15.14
C PRO A 299 12.62 26.31 15.87
N PRO A 300 13.12 26.79 17.03
CA PRO A 300 12.34 27.72 17.83
C PRO A 300 12.26 29.07 17.11
N PRO A 301 11.06 29.67 16.98
CA PRO A 301 10.93 30.97 16.35
C PRO A 301 11.61 32.05 17.23
N PRO A 302 12.19 33.11 16.64
CA PRO A 302 12.90 34.15 17.40
C PRO A 302 12.07 34.73 18.54
N ILE A 303 10.76 34.93 18.33
CA ILE A 303 9.83 35.46 19.36
C ILE A 303 9.73 34.55 20.60
N LEU A 304 9.87 33.24 20.44
CA LEU A 304 9.87 32.30 21.56
C LEU A 304 11.17 32.41 22.36
N VAL A 305 12.31 32.56 21.67
CA VAL A 305 13.63 32.76 22.30
C VAL A 305 13.66 34.09 23.04
N ASP A 306 13.17 35.16 22.43
CA ASP A 306 13.10 36.50 23.04
C ASP A 306 12.25 36.49 24.31
N ARG A 307 11.08 35.83 24.28
CA ARG A 307 10.23 35.65 25.47
C ARG A 307 10.96 34.94 26.61
N TYR A 308 11.67 33.85 26.33
CA TYR A 308 12.46 33.16 27.35
C TYR A 308 13.56 34.07 27.91
N ARG A 309 14.28 34.77 27.03
CA ARG A 309 15.35 35.70 27.42
C ARG A 309 14.83 36.77 28.37
N ASP A 310 13.68 37.36 28.08
CA ASP A 310 13.08 38.40 28.92
C ASP A 310 12.62 37.85 30.28
N ARG A 311 12.04 36.64 30.32
CA ARG A 311 11.71 35.97 31.59
C ARG A 311 12.95 35.60 32.40
N PHE A 312 14.03 35.16 31.76
CA PHE A 312 15.28 34.82 32.43
C PHE A 312 15.97 36.06 33.02
N ARG A 313 15.99 37.19 32.30
CA ARG A 313 16.52 38.46 32.84
C ARG A 313 15.91 38.81 34.19
N GLY A 314 14.60 38.66 34.34
CA GLY A 314 13.90 38.91 35.60
C GLY A 314 14.22 37.92 36.73
N ARG A 315 14.79 36.75 36.42
CA ARG A 315 15.13 35.68 37.39
C ARG A 315 16.61 35.61 37.72
N VAL A 316 17.47 36.25 36.92
CA VAL A 316 18.89 36.33 37.20
C VAL A 316 19.08 37.38 38.30
N GLY A 317 19.15 36.91 39.57
CA GLY A 317 19.43 37.66 40.81
C GLY A 317 20.89 37.51 41.25
N VAL A 318 21.34 38.25 42.28
CA VAL A 318 22.77 38.31 42.68
C VAL A 318 23.29 36.94 43.15
N ASP A 319 22.40 36.11 43.68
CA ASP A 319 22.68 34.74 44.08
C ASP A 319 22.70 33.78 42.87
N PHE A 320 23.80 33.04 42.72
CA PHE A 320 23.98 32.09 41.61
C PHE A 320 22.97 30.93 41.67
N GLY A 321 22.73 30.37 42.85
CA GLY A 321 21.83 29.24 43.04
C GLY A 321 20.38 29.62 42.77
N GLU A 322 19.95 30.80 43.24
CA GLU A 322 18.62 31.33 42.95
C GLU A 322 18.44 31.67 41.47
N ALA A 323 19.48 32.20 40.80
CA ALA A 323 19.45 32.48 39.37
C ALA A 323 19.27 31.19 38.54
N VAL A 324 20.05 30.15 38.83
CA VAL A 324 19.92 28.84 38.15
C VAL A 324 18.55 28.24 38.41
N LYS A 325 18.11 28.21 39.67
CA LYS A 325 16.80 27.67 40.06
C LYS A 325 15.66 28.41 39.38
N GLY A 326 15.68 29.74 39.38
CA GLY A 326 14.65 30.57 38.76
C GLY A 326 14.54 30.37 37.25
N ILE A 327 15.66 30.11 36.57
CA ILE A 327 15.64 29.75 35.14
C ILE A 327 14.98 28.39 34.92
N PHE A 328 15.34 27.36 35.72
CA PHE A 328 14.71 26.04 35.61
C PHE A 328 13.22 26.05 35.95
N GLU A 329 12.79 26.86 36.92
CA GLU A 329 11.36 27.05 37.24
C GLU A 329 10.59 27.59 36.02
N VAL A 330 11.12 28.61 35.34
CA VAL A 330 10.49 29.17 34.13
C VAL A 330 10.39 28.11 33.03
N VAL A 331 11.45 27.33 32.82
CA VAL A 331 11.45 26.23 31.83
C VAL A 331 10.44 25.14 32.20
N GLN A 332 10.35 24.80 33.49
CA GLN A 332 9.39 23.81 33.96
C GLN A 332 7.95 24.28 33.77
N GLU A 333 7.64 25.53 34.14
CA GLU A 333 6.33 26.14 33.93
C GLU A 333 5.89 26.09 32.46
N GLU A 334 6.81 26.41 31.54
CA GLU A 334 6.51 26.46 30.10
C GLU A 334 6.48 25.07 29.44
N THR A 335 7.06 24.04 30.06
CA THR A 335 7.06 22.66 29.51
C THR A 335 5.93 21.80 30.07
N LEU A 336 5.30 22.21 31.18
CA LEU A 336 4.15 21.53 31.77
C LEU A 336 2.97 21.47 30.79
N GLY A 337 2.30 20.32 30.75
CA GLY A 337 1.14 20.09 29.86
C GLY A 337 1.46 19.97 28.37
N ARG A 338 2.73 20.07 27.97
CA ARG A 338 3.15 19.88 26.57
C ARG A 338 3.53 18.42 26.30
N GLY A 339 3.30 18.00 25.06
CA GLY A 339 3.77 16.75 24.48
C GLY A 339 5.28 16.74 24.25
N LEU A 340 5.80 15.62 23.77
CA LEU A 340 7.22 15.37 23.62
C LEU A 340 7.90 16.45 22.76
N LEU A 341 7.40 16.67 21.55
CA LEU A 341 7.98 17.66 20.64
C LEU A 341 7.81 19.09 21.16
N GLY A 342 6.68 19.37 21.81
CA GLY A 342 6.44 20.65 22.48
C GLY A 342 7.49 20.93 23.56
N ARG A 343 7.80 19.96 24.42
CA ARG A 343 8.85 20.09 25.44
C ARG A 343 10.22 20.28 24.81
N GLN A 344 10.55 19.52 23.76
CA GLN A 344 11.82 19.64 23.06
C GLN A 344 12.01 21.05 22.46
N LYS A 345 10.98 21.57 21.77
CA LYS A 345 10.97 22.94 21.23
C LYS A 345 11.21 24.00 22.32
N MET A 346 10.53 23.85 23.46
CA MET A 346 10.69 24.75 24.60
C MET A 346 12.11 24.70 25.20
N LEU A 347 12.68 23.50 25.37
CA LEU A 347 14.05 23.34 25.86
C LEU A 347 15.09 23.91 24.89
N GLN A 348 14.90 23.74 23.58
CA GLN A 348 15.77 24.34 22.56
C GLN A 348 15.71 25.87 22.58
N ALA A 349 14.51 26.44 22.70
CA ALA A 349 14.35 27.88 22.82
C ALA A 349 14.99 28.42 24.11
N ALA A 350 14.79 27.74 25.23
CA ALA A 350 15.43 28.09 26.50
C ALA A 350 16.96 28.06 26.41
N GLN A 351 17.51 27.03 25.77
CA GLN A 351 18.96 26.91 25.56
C GLN A 351 19.52 28.07 24.72
N GLN A 352 18.86 28.42 23.61
CA GLN A 352 19.25 29.57 22.78
C GLN A 352 19.11 30.90 23.53
N ALA A 353 18.07 31.04 24.36
CA ALA A 353 17.84 32.24 25.16
C ALA A 353 18.92 32.43 26.23
N VAL A 354 19.37 31.34 26.88
CA VAL A 354 20.46 31.35 27.85
C VAL A 354 21.78 31.73 27.18
N GLN A 355 22.09 31.16 26.01
CA GLN A 355 23.31 31.47 25.26
C GLN A 355 23.38 32.93 24.78
N THR A 356 22.23 33.57 24.60
CA THR A 356 22.12 34.98 24.16
C THR A 356 21.82 35.94 25.31
N LEU A 357 21.89 35.46 26.55
CA LEU A 357 21.64 36.26 27.73
C LEU A 357 22.83 37.20 27.98
N ALA A 358 22.64 38.49 27.68
CA ALA A 358 23.63 39.50 27.99
C ALA A 358 23.66 39.81 29.50
N GLY A 359 24.85 40.06 30.04
CA GLY A 359 25.04 40.46 31.43
C GLY A 359 24.68 41.93 31.64
N ASP A 360 23.60 42.21 32.37
CA ASP A 360 23.20 43.56 32.80
C ASP A 360 24.15 44.09 33.90
N GLY A 361 25.40 44.41 33.53
CA GLY A 361 26.42 44.95 34.44
C GLY A 361 27.08 43.92 35.37
N ARG A 362 26.91 42.62 35.10
CA ARG A 362 27.46 41.52 35.91
C ARG A 362 28.86 41.11 35.48
N PRO A 363 29.67 40.52 36.39
CA PRO A 363 30.96 39.94 36.02
C PRO A 363 30.79 38.88 34.92
N VAL A 364 31.66 38.93 33.91
CA VAL A 364 31.65 37.99 32.77
C VAL A 364 31.73 36.53 33.26
N THR A 365 32.56 36.27 34.26
CA THR A 365 32.75 34.94 34.86
C THR A 365 31.49 34.39 35.52
N PHE A 366 30.64 35.23 36.11
CA PHE A 366 29.36 34.81 36.68
C PHE A 366 28.40 34.36 35.56
N MET A 367 28.34 35.13 34.48
CA MET A 367 27.44 34.85 33.36
C MET A 367 27.88 33.60 32.59
N GLU A 368 29.18 33.40 32.39
CA GLU A 368 29.73 32.18 31.77
C GLU A 368 29.36 30.93 32.58
N GLN A 369 29.57 30.96 33.90
CA GLN A 369 29.22 29.83 34.78
C GLN A 369 27.72 29.54 34.80
N LEU A 370 26.89 30.59 34.73
CA LEU A 370 25.44 30.47 34.69
C LEU A 370 24.99 29.81 33.39
N VAL A 371 25.52 30.29 32.26
CA VAL A 371 25.23 29.75 30.92
C VAL A 371 25.65 28.29 30.84
N ASP A 372 26.84 27.93 31.33
CA ASP A 372 27.34 26.56 31.30
C ASP A 372 26.50 25.62 32.16
N SER A 373 26.15 26.03 33.38
CA SER A 373 25.37 25.21 34.31
C SER A 373 23.94 24.98 33.81
N VAL A 374 23.28 26.02 33.31
CA VAL A 374 21.93 25.92 32.76
C VAL A 374 21.94 25.14 31.44
N SER A 375 22.88 25.41 30.54
CA SER A 375 23.00 24.67 29.27
C SER A 375 23.26 23.19 29.51
N GLY A 376 24.12 22.84 30.48
CA GLY A 376 24.37 21.46 30.87
C GLY A 376 23.11 20.75 31.41
N GLY A 377 22.35 21.42 32.27
CA GLY A 377 21.11 20.85 32.80
C GLY A 377 19.98 20.73 31.76
N LEU A 378 19.85 21.70 30.83
CA LEU A 378 18.90 21.60 29.72
C LEU A 378 19.28 20.47 28.75
N GLN A 379 20.57 20.28 28.45
CA GLN A 379 21.04 19.14 27.65
C GLN A 379 20.75 17.81 28.34
N ALA A 380 20.92 17.72 29.66
CA ALA A 380 20.56 16.52 30.41
C ALA A 380 19.04 16.24 30.36
N GLN A 381 18.19 17.27 30.48
CA GLN A 381 16.74 17.12 30.32
C GLN A 381 16.35 16.68 28.90
N GLN A 382 16.99 17.22 27.86
CA GLN A 382 16.79 16.77 26.48
C GLN A 382 17.21 15.31 26.28
N GLY A 383 18.37 14.90 26.82
CA GLY A 383 18.86 13.53 26.75
C GLY A 383 17.96 12.54 27.51
N LEU A 384 17.40 12.94 28.64
CA LEU A 384 16.41 12.14 29.36
C LEU A 384 15.10 12.00 28.57
N LEU A 385 14.58 13.09 28.00
CA LEU A 385 13.39 13.01 27.13
C LEU A 385 13.64 12.07 25.96
N PHE A 386 14.82 12.12 25.34
CA PHE A 386 15.22 11.17 24.31
C PHE A 386 15.27 9.72 24.80
N SER A 387 15.90 9.48 25.96
CA SER A 387 16.00 8.14 26.53
C SER A 387 14.63 7.58 26.94
N GLN A 388 13.73 8.42 27.46
CA GLN A 388 12.36 8.05 27.81
C GLN A 388 11.50 7.79 26.56
N ALA A 389 11.70 8.60 25.52
CA ALA A 389 11.04 8.47 24.23
C ALA A 389 11.39 7.14 23.54
N VAL A 390 12.67 6.78 23.55
CA VAL A 390 13.18 5.59 22.84
C VAL A 390 13.02 4.31 23.69
N THR A 391 12.92 4.43 25.01
CA THR A 391 12.80 3.30 25.94
C THR A 391 11.65 3.51 26.95
N PRO A 392 10.39 3.18 26.60
CA PRO A 392 9.19 3.53 27.38
C PRO A 392 9.06 2.88 28.78
N MET A 393 10.02 2.07 29.24
CA MET A 393 10.04 1.48 30.59
C MET A 393 11.01 2.19 31.57
N MET A 394 11.60 3.33 31.20
CA MET A 394 12.32 4.15 32.17
C MET A 394 11.34 4.95 33.03
N ALA A 395 11.31 4.66 34.34
CA ALA A 395 10.51 5.40 35.29
C ALA A 395 10.77 6.92 35.17
N GLN A 396 9.72 7.72 35.36
CA GLN A 396 9.82 9.18 35.49
C GLN A 396 10.67 9.50 36.73
N ASP A 397 11.99 9.59 36.58
CA ASP A 397 12.84 10.15 37.62
C ASP A 397 12.83 11.68 37.50
N VAL A 398 11.72 12.26 37.96
CA VAL A 398 11.47 13.71 38.06
C VAL A 398 12.47 14.40 39.03
N GLY A 399 13.30 13.61 39.73
CA GLY A 399 14.34 14.10 40.66
C GLY A 399 15.60 14.67 40.00
N LEU A 400 15.86 14.41 38.71
CA LEU A 400 17.15 14.70 38.09
C LEU A 400 17.40 16.20 37.82
N GLY A 401 16.38 16.93 37.34
CA GLY A 401 16.47 18.38 37.14
C GLY A 401 16.61 19.14 38.45
N ALA A 402 15.95 18.64 39.50
CA ALA A 402 16.06 19.17 40.86
C ALA A 402 17.43 18.85 41.49
N ALA A 403 18.03 17.70 41.19
CA ALA A 403 19.39 17.34 41.62
C ALA A 403 20.45 18.23 40.95
N ILE A 404 20.37 18.47 39.64
CA ILE A 404 21.27 19.40 38.92
C ILE A 404 21.10 20.84 39.44
N GLY A 405 19.87 21.28 39.72
CA GLY A 405 19.61 22.58 40.35
C GLY A 405 20.18 22.68 41.78
N LYS A 406 20.12 21.60 42.56
CA LYS A 406 20.73 21.49 43.90
C LYS A 406 22.27 21.48 43.84
N ALA A 407 22.84 20.80 42.84
CA ALA A 407 24.27 20.72 42.58
C ALA A 407 24.84 22.07 42.12
N ALA A 408 24.11 22.76 41.25
CA ALA A 408 24.45 24.12 40.81
C ALA A 408 24.44 25.13 41.96
N ALA A 409 23.51 25.00 42.91
CA ALA A 409 23.49 25.81 44.13
C ALA A 409 24.67 25.53 45.08
N SER A 410 25.42 24.44 44.88
CA SER A 410 26.61 24.08 45.70
C SER A 410 27.96 24.50 45.09
N GLY A 411 27.95 25.17 43.93
CA GLY A 411 29.12 25.77 43.29
C GLY A 411 29.54 25.15 41.94
N PRO A 412 30.32 25.87 41.11
CA PRO A 412 30.61 25.51 39.71
C PRO A 412 31.37 24.18 39.52
N ILE A 413 32.18 23.78 40.51
CA ILE A 413 32.94 22.51 40.46
C ILE A 413 32.03 21.31 40.72
N ALA A 414 31.09 21.43 41.67
CA ALA A 414 30.13 20.38 41.99
C ALA A 414 29.11 20.19 40.85
N ALA A 415 28.61 21.30 40.29
CA ALA A 415 27.73 21.31 39.12
C ALA A 415 28.39 20.64 37.89
N GLY A 416 29.66 20.96 37.61
CA GLY A 416 30.40 20.35 36.52
C GLY A 416 30.74 18.88 36.75
N ALA A 417 30.99 18.46 38.00
CA ALA A 417 31.23 17.05 38.33
C ALA A 417 29.97 16.20 38.21
N GLU A 418 28.84 16.69 38.72
CA GLU A 418 27.56 16.00 38.66
C GLU A 418 27.00 15.97 37.23
N GLY A 419 27.13 17.07 36.48
CA GLY A 419 26.80 17.09 35.05
C GLY A 419 27.63 16.11 34.21
N ARG A 420 28.91 15.93 34.52
CA ARG A 420 29.76 14.90 33.87
C ARG A 420 29.39 13.48 34.28
N ALA A 421 29.08 13.25 35.56
CA ALA A 421 28.64 11.94 36.05
C ALA A 421 27.30 11.53 35.40
N ILE A 422 26.36 12.48 35.29
CA ILE A 422 25.08 12.28 34.62
C ILE A 422 25.27 12.03 33.12
N ARG A 423 26.17 12.77 32.46
CA ARG A 423 26.50 12.53 31.03
C ARG A 423 27.06 11.13 30.82
N ALA A 424 27.96 10.68 31.70
CA ALA A 424 28.50 9.33 31.65
C ALA A 424 27.43 8.25 31.93
N GLU A 425 26.49 8.52 32.84
CA GLU A 425 25.35 7.63 33.10
C GLU A 425 24.38 7.58 31.92
N LEU A 426 24.09 8.72 31.30
CA LEU A 426 23.29 8.83 30.08
C LEU A 426 23.96 8.08 28.92
N ASP A 427 25.27 8.28 28.67
CA ASP A 427 26.01 7.56 27.63
C ASP A 427 25.99 6.03 27.86
N THR A 428 26.08 5.60 29.12
CA THR A 428 25.97 4.19 29.51
C THR A 428 24.55 3.64 29.27
N LYS A 429 23.51 4.41 29.62
CA LYS A 429 22.11 4.06 29.41
C LYS A 429 21.73 4.07 27.92
N LEU A 430 22.30 5.00 27.15
CA LEU A 430 22.12 5.11 25.70
C LEU A 430 22.72 3.89 25.00
N SER A 431 23.97 3.53 25.32
CA SER A 431 24.61 2.35 24.74
C SER A 431 23.90 1.05 25.12
N THR A 432 23.40 0.95 26.36
CA THR A 432 22.60 -0.19 26.80
C THR A 432 21.27 -0.27 26.04
N SER A 433 20.62 0.87 25.80
CA SER A 433 19.36 0.92 25.04
C SER A 433 19.58 0.60 23.56
N GLU A 434 20.68 1.07 22.97
CA GLU A 434 21.08 0.77 21.59
C GLU A 434 21.29 -0.73 21.39
N VAL A 435 22.01 -1.39 22.30
CA VAL A 435 22.18 -2.85 22.28
C VAL A 435 20.82 -3.57 22.40
N ARG A 436 19.94 -3.12 23.31
CA ARG A 436 18.61 -3.72 23.48
C ARG A 436 17.73 -3.57 22.23
N ILE A 437 17.78 -2.42 21.55
CA ILE A 437 17.03 -2.18 20.31
C ILE A 437 17.55 -3.09 19.20
N LEU A 438 18.88 -3.19 19.06
CA LEU A 438 19.49 -4.10 18.09
C LEU A 438 19.10 -5.56 18.35
N ASP A 439 19.04 -5.97 19.61
CA ASP A 439 18.61 -7.32 19.99
C ASP A 439 17.12 -7.55 19.73
N ASN A 440 16.25 -6.57 20.02
CA ASN A 440 14.82 -6.64 19.69
C ASN A 440 14.60 -6.69 18.17
N VAL A 441 15.29 -5.87 17.39
CA VAL A 441 15.19 -5.89 15.91
C VAL A 441 15.68 -7.23 15.37
N ARG A 442 16.76 -7.80 15.92
CA ARG A 442 17.21 -9.15 15.56
C ARG A 442 16.18 -10.21 15.91
N ALA A 443 15.55 -10.11 17.08
CA ALA A 443 14.50 -11.03 17.52
C ALA A 443 13.25 -10.93 16.62
N GLU A 444 12.75 -9.73 16.35
CA GLU A 444 11.60 -9.50 15.46
C GLU A 444 11.91 -9.93 14.02
N THR A 445 13.12 -9.68 13.52
CA THR A 445 13.55 -10.14 12.18
C THR A 445 13.60 -11.66 12.12
N ALA A 446 14.11 -12.32 13.17
CA ALA A 446 14.13 -13.77 13.27
C ALA A 446 12.71 -14.36 13.40
N GLU A 447 11.83 -13.73 14.18
CA GLU A 447 10.45 -14.14 14.33
C GLU A 447 9.68 -13.98 13.02
N PHE A 448 9.81 -12.83 12.34
CA PHE A 448 9.20 -12.59 11.04
C PHE A 448 9.69 -13.58 9.99
N SER A 449 11.00 -13.83 9.93
CA SER A 449 11.59 -14.85 9.05
C SER A 449 11.02 -16.24 9.34
N ASN A 450 10.93 -16.63 10.62
CA ASN A 450 10.35 -17.91 11.04
C ASN A 450 8.85 -18.00 10.72
N GLN A 451 8.10 -16.90 10.84
CA GLN A 451 6.68 -16.85 10.48
C GLN A 451 6.46 -16.98 8.97
N LEU A 452 7.34 -16.38 8.15
CA LEU A 452 7.30 -16.52 6.69
C LEU A 452 7.63 -17.95 6.23
N LEU A 453 8.61 -18.58 6.88
CA LEU A 453 9.20 -19.87 6.49
C LEU A 453 8.61 -21.09 7.20
N ARG A 454 7.72 -20.89 8.19
CA ARG A 454 6.98 -21.98 8.85
C ARG A 454 6.28 -22.86 7.80
N GLU A 455 6.04 -24.14 8.12
CA GLU A 455 5.34 -25.06 7.21
C GLU A 455 3.97 -24.52 6.74
N ASP A 456 3.26 -23.79 7.61
CA ASP A 456 1.98 -23.12 7.32
C ASP A 456 2.18 -21.65 6.86
N GLY A 457 3.42 -21.21 6.71
CA GLY A 457 3.81 -19.85 6.37
C GLY A 457 3.38 -19.46 4.95
N PRO A 458 3.22 -18.16 4.66
CA PRO A 458 2.79 -17.69 3.35
C PRO A 458 3.76 -18.09 2.22
N VAL A 459 5.07 -18.19 2.49
CA VAL A 459 6.08 -18.58 1.49
C VAL A 459 5.95 -20.07 1.15
N ARG A 460 5.92 -20.95 2.15
CA ARG A 460 5.70 -22.40 1.96
C ARG A 460 4.35 -22.70 1.31
N ARG A 461 3.30 -21.94 1.65
CA ARG A 461 1.99 -22.03 0.97
C ARG A 461 2.07 -21.64 -0.50
N ALA A 462 2.71 -20.53 -0.83
CA ALA A 462 2.91 -20.13 -2.21
C ALA A 462 3.73 -21.16 -3.01
N GLU A 463 4.76 -21.75 -2.38
CA GLU A 463 5.57 -22.82 -2.96
C GLU A 463 4.75 -24.08 -3.24
N ASN A 464 3.93 -24.53 -2.26
CA ASN A 464 3.04 -25.68 -2.44
C ASN A 464 2.00 -25.44 -3.54
N ILE A 465 1.39 -24.25 -3.59
CA ILE A 465 0.44 -23.87 -4.65
C ILE A 465 1.15 -23.86 -6.02
N ALA A 466 2.39 -23.37 -6.09
CA ALA A 466 3.17 -23.38 -7.33
C ALA A 466 3.51 -24.81 -7.79
N ILE A 467 3.87 -25.70 -6.87
CA ILE A 467 4.12 -27.12 -7.15
C ILE A 467 2.84 -27.80 -7.65
N GLU A 468 1.70 -27.55 -7.00
CA GLU A 468 0.39 -28.07 -7.41
C GLU A 468 -0.03 -27.55 -8.79
N ALA A 469 0.14 -26.25 -9.04
CA ALA A 469 -0.14 -25.63 -10.33
C ALA A 469 0.77 -26.21 -11.43
N GLN A 470 2.05 -26.44 -11.14
CA GLN A 470 2.99 -27.08 -12.06
C GLN A 470 2.59 -28.53 -12.35
N ALA A 471 2.17 -29.29 -11.33
CA ALA A 471 1.69 -30.66 -11.50
C ALA A 471 0.41 -30.70 -12.36
N ALA A 472 -0.55 -29.81 -12.10
CA ALA A 472 -1.77 -29.67 -12.88
C ALA A 472 -1.48 -29.26 -14.33
N ALA A 473 -0.57 -28.31 -14.55
CA ALA A 473 -0.14 -27.90 -15.89
C ALA A 473 0.54 -29.05 -16.65
N LYS A 474 1.39 -29.83 -15.98
CA LYS A 474 2.03 -31.02 -16.56
C LYS A 474 0.99 -32.07 -16.94
N GLN A 475 0.01 -32.33 -16.09
CA GLN A 475 -1.08 -33.26 -16.35
C GLN A 475 -1.95 -32.80 -17.54
N ALA A 476 -2.26 -31.50 -17.62
CA ALA A 476 -2.96 -30.92 -18.76
C ALA A 476 -2.14 -31.03 -20.06
N ASN A 477 -0.83 -30.78 -20.02
CA ASN A 477 0.06 -30.95 -21.17
C ASN A 477 0.16 -32.42 -21.62
N THR A 478 0.21 -33.38 -20.69
CA THR A 478 0.18 -34.81 -21.03
C THR A 478 -1.15 -35.21 -21.67
N ALA A 479 -2.28 -34.69 -21.16
CA ALA A 479 -3.60 -34.94 -21.73
C ALA A 479 -3.76 -34.31 -23.13
N LEU A 480 -3.21 -33.11 -23.35
CA LEU A 480 -3.18 -32.44 -24.65
C LEU A 480 -2.24 -33.15 -25.63
N GLY A 481 -1.05 -33.56 -25.18
CA GLY A 481 -0.10 -34.33 -25.97
C GLY A 481 -0.65 -35.68 -26.42
N GLY A 482 -1.31 -36.43 -25.52
CA GLY A 482 -1.95 -37.69 -25.88
C GLY A 482 -3.12 -37.53 -26.86
N LYS A 483 -3.86 -36.42 -26.80
CA LYS A 483 -4.91 -36.09 -27.78
C LYS A 483 -4.35 -35.63 -29.11
N ALA A 484 -3.27 -34.84 -29.10
CA ALA A 484 -2.56 -34.42 -30.30
C ALA A 484 -1.92 -35.62 -31.00
N ASP A 485 -1.28 -36.53 -30.27
CA ASP A 485 -0.71 -37.76 -30.83
C ASP A 485 -1.78 -38.66 -31.44
N MET A 486 -2.95 -38.81 -30.81
CA MET A 486 -4.05 -39.60 -31.38
C MET A 486 -4.67 -38.94 -32.63
N ALA A 487 -4.77 -37.61 -32.66
CA ALA A 487 -5.25 -36.86 -33.83
C ALA A 487 -4.24 -36.90 -34.99
N VAL A 488 -2.94 -36.82 -34.68
CA VAL A 488 -1.84 -36.90 -35.65
C VAL A 488 -1.66 -38.33 -36.16
N LEU A 489 -1.74 -39.36 -35.30
CA LEU A 489 -1.79 -40.78 -35.71
C LEU A 489 -3.02 -41.06 -36.58
N GLY A 490 -4.18 -40.47 -36.28
CA GLY A 490 -5.36 -40.56 -37.13
C GLY A 490 -5.18 -39.93 -38.51
N GLN A 491 -4.46 -38.81 -38.59
CA GLN A 491 -4.09 -38.19 -39.87
C GLN A 491 -3.05 -39.01 -40.65
N PHE A 492 -2.06 -39.61 -39.98
CA PHE A 492 -1.06 -40.46 -40.64
C PHE A 492 -1.62 -41.82 -41.09
N LEU A 493 -2.58 -42.40 -40.37
CA LEU A 493 -3.25 -43.64 -40.76
C LEU A 493 -4.24 -43.43 -41.92
N ASN A 494 -4.80 -42.24 -42.07
CA ASN A 494 -5.68 -41.88 -43.20
C ASN A 494 -4.95 -41.37 -44.45
N LEU A 495 -3.62 -41.21 -44.40
CA LEU A 495 -2.79 -40.78 -45.53
C LEU A 495 -2.07 -41.94 -46.25
N ARG A 496 -2.40 -43.20 -45.96
CA ARG A 496 -1.89 -44.34 -46.75
C ARG A 496 -2.73 -44.49 -48.03
N PRO A 497 -2.15 -44.30 -49.22
CA PRO A 497 -2.83 -44.65 -50.46
C PRO A 497 -2.92 -46.17 -50.55
N GLY A 498 -4.14 -46.69 -50.65
CA GLY A 498 -4.42 -48.01 -51.20
C GLY A 498 -4.62 -47.90 -52.71
#